data_AF-A0A9D0CXZ9-F1
#
_entry.id   AF-A0A9D0CXZ9-F1
#
_cell.length_a   1.000
_cell.length_b   1.000
_cell.length_c   1.000
_cell.angle_alpha   90.00
_cell.angle_beta   90.00
_cell.angle_gamma   90.00
#
_symmetry.space_group_name_H-M   'P 1'
#
loop_
_entity.id
_entity.type
_entity.pdbx_description
1 polymer ?
#
loop_
_entity_poly.entity_id
_entity_poly.type
_entity_poly.pdbx_seq_one_letter_code
_entity_poly.pdbx_strand_id
1 'polypeptide(L)' 'MPSAVVIGLGKTGLSCARFLVDRGFEVVVMDSRDTPPGLNELRQELPGL' A
#
# COMPACT_ATOMS: atom_id res chain seq x y z
N MET A 1 7.43 -1.63 15.98
CA MET A 1 6.06 -1.35 15.50
C MET A 1 5.53 -2.59 14.81
N PRO A 2 4.21 -2.86 14.79
CA PRO A 2 3.69 -4.01 14.07
C PRO A 2 3.94 -3.84 12.56
N SER A 3 4.14 -4.95 11.85
CA SER A 3 4.43 -4.96 10.41
C SER A 3 3.31 -5.67 9.65
N ALA A 4 3.02 -5.22 8.43
CA ALA A 4 2.03 -5.84 7.56
C ALA A 4 2.51 -5.89 6.10
N VAL A 5 2.12 -6.94 5.39
CA VAL A 5 2.33 -7.07 3.95
C VAL A 5 0.98 -7.08 3.27
N VAL A 6 0.81 -6.19 2.28
CA VAL A 6 -0.38 -6.11 1.43
C VAL A 6 -0.03 -6.67 0.06
N ILE A 7 -0.72 -7.73 -0.36
CA ILE A 7 -0.54 -8.33 -1.69
C ILE A 7 -1.66 -7.85 -2.61
N GLY A 8 -1.27 -7.21 -3.70
CA GLY A 8 -2.14 -6.58 -4.70
C GLY A 8 -2.36 -5.09 -4.42
N LEU A 9 -1.97 -4.25 -5.36
CA LEU A 9 -2.14 -2.78 -5.36
C LEU A 9 -3.29 -2.37 -6.28
N GLY A 10 -4.47 -2.92 -5.96
CA GLY A 10 -5.76 -2.44 -6.46
C GLY A 10 -6.45 -1.49 -5.48
N LYS A 11 -7.74 -1.22 -5.68
CA LYS A 11 -8.53 -0.36 -4.79
C LYS A 11 -8.51 -0.84 -3.33
N THR A 12 -8.72 -2.14 -3.12
CA THR A 12 -8.71 -2.74 -1.78
C THR A 12 -7.33 -2.69 -1.15
N GLY A 13 -6.28 -3.08 -1.88
CA GLY A 13 -4.91 -3.05 -1.36
C GLY A 13 -4.44 -1.66 -0.96
N LEU A 14 -4.75 -0.66 -1.78
CA LEU A 14 -4.46 0.74 -1.46
C LEU A 14 -5.23 1.21 -0.21
N SER A 15 -6.51 0.84 -0.08
CA SER A 15 -7.30 1.11 1.14
C SER A 15 -6.69 0.44 2.39
N CYS A 16 -6.23 -0.81 2.26
CA CYS A 16 -5.54 -1.52 3.34
C CYS A 16 -4.23 -0.83 3.73
N ALA A 17 -3.42 -0.40 2.75
CA ALA A 17 -2.16 0.30 3.01
C ALA A 17 -2.39 1.59 3.81
N ARG A 18 -3.34 2.44 3.38
CA ARG A 18 -3.76 3.65 4.11
C ARG A 18 -4.17 3.33 5.56
N PHE A 19 -5.09 2.38 5.72
CA PHE A 19 -5.64 1.99 7.02
C PHE A 19 -4.56 1.53 8.02
N LEU A 20 -3.55 0.80 7.53
CA LEU A 20 -2.46 0.24 8.33
C LEU A 20 -1.41 1.30 8.67
N VAL A 21 -1.01 2.12 7.70
CA VAL A 21 -0.07 3.24 7.93
C VAL A 21 -0.62 4.21 8.96
N ASP A 22 -1.90 4.58 8.87
CA ASP A 22 -2.59 5.44 9.85
C ASP A 22 -2.59 4.87 11.28
N ARG A 23 -2.37 3.57 11.44
CA ARG A 23 -2.29 2.88 12.74
C ARG A 23 -0.85 2.61 13.21
N GLY A 24 0.13 3.18 12.53
CA GLY A 24 1.54 3.04 12.87
C GLY A 24 2.13 1.68 12.52
N PHE A 25 1.56 0.97 11.54
CA PHE A 25 2.19 -0.22 10.98
C PHE A 25 3.31 0.18 10.03
N GLU A 26 4.38 -0.61 10.03
CA GLU A 26 5.32 -0.66 8.92
C GLU A 26 4.71 -1.54 7.82
N VAL A 27 4.47 -0.95 6.63
CA VAL A 27 3.72 -1.61 5.56
C VAL A 27 4.63 -1.87 4.37
N VAL A 28 4.50 -3.04 3.76
CA VAL A 28 5.08 -3.35 2.45
C VAL A 28 3.93 -3.73 1.51
N VAL A 29 3.89 -3.13 0.32
CA VAL A 29 2.91 -3.47 -0.71
C VAL A 29 3.62 -4.18 -1.85
N MET A 30 3.11 -5.33 -2.27
CA MET A 30 3.63 -6.10 -3.40
C MET A 30 2.54 -6.34 -4.43
N ASP A 31 2.88 -6.21 -5.71
CA ASP A 31 1.99 -6.54 -6.83
C ASP A 31 2.82 -7.17 -7.94
N SER A 32 2.29 -8.17 -8.63
CA SER A 32 2.99 -8.87 -9.71
C SER A 32 2.88 -8.17 -11.05
N ARG A 33 2.03 -7.14 -11.17
CA ARG A 33 1.88 -6.35 -12.39
C ARG A 33 2.94 -5.26 -12.44
N ASP A 34 3.48 -5.03 -13.63
CA ASP A 34 4.42 -3.91 -13.87
C ASP A 34 3.77 -2.54 -13.60
N THR A 35 2.46 -2.44 -13.87
CA THR A 35 1.66 -1.22 -13.66
C THR A 35 0.40 -1.52 -12.85
N PRO A 36 0.50 -1.60 -11.51
CA PRO A 36 -0.66 -1.79 -10.67
C PRO A 36 -1.60 -0.57 -10.73
N PRO A 37 -2.94 -0.76 -10.72
CA PRO A 37 -3.88 0.32 -10.88
C PRO A 37 -3.86 1.35 -9.73
N GLY A 38 -3.41 0.96 -8.53
CA GLY A 38 -3.26 1.86 -7.39
C GLY A 38 -1.89 2.57 -7.28
N LEU A 39 -0.95 2.34 -8.21
CA LEU A 39 0.43 2.81 -8.07
C LEU A 39 0.55 4.33 -8.02
N ASN A 40 -0.18 5.05 -8.88
CA ASN A 40 -0.11 6.51 -8.92
C ASN A 40 -0.70 7.14 -7.66
N GLU A 41 -1.87 6.66 -7.21
CA GLU A 41 -2.50 7.13 -5.97
C GLU A 41 -1.62 6.83 -4.76
N LEU A 42 -1.01 5.63 -4.69
CA LEU A 42 -0.10 5.27 -3.60
C LEU A 42 1.07 6.25 -3.48
N ARG A 43 1.73 6.56 -4.60
CA ARG A 43 2.87 7.49 -4.64
C ARG A 43 2.50 8.92 -4.25
N GLN A 44 1.26 9.33 -4.50
CA GLN A 44 0.77 10.65 -4.15
C GLN A 44 0.39 10.75 -2.67
N GLU A 45 -0.25 9.72 -2.12
CA GLU A 45 -0.84 9.77 -0.78
C GLU A 45 0.08 9.24 0.32
N LEU A 46 0.91 8.24 0.00
CA LEU A 46 1.84 7.60 0.92
C LEU A 46 3.26 7.68 0.35
N PRO A 47 3.84 8.89 0.24
CA PRO A 47 5.18 9.07 -0.29
C PRO A 47 6.21 8.36 0.60
N GLY A 48 6.96 7.44 0.03
CA GLY A 48 7.97 6.64 0.74
C GLY A 48 7.51 5.22 1.10
N LEU A 49 6.24 4.88 0.82
CA LEU A 49 5.80 3.49 0.70
C LEU A 49 6.12 2.91 -0.69
#